data_AF-K2MDP5-F1
#
_entry.id   AF-K2MDP5-F1
#
_cell.length_a   1.000
_cell.length_b   1.000
_cell.length_c   1.000
_cell.angle_alpha   90.00
_cell.angle_beta   90.00
_cell.angle_gamma   90.00
#
_symmetry.space_group_name_H-M   'P 1'
#
loop_
_entity.id
_entity.type
_entity.pdbx_description
1 polymer ?
#
loop_
_entity_poly.entity_id
_entity_poly.type
_entity_poly.pdbx_seq_one_letter_code
_entity_poly.pdbx_strand_id
1 'polypeptide(L)'
;MRHWSPWRCVGAAAATGALMYRRQLIADGLYHCRAGPVGTDDTVKYRLPLRRALHFLEKGRLLAGAVVERGKDGGGEALPNNKGGLLLHEDAARYAAYHCHHMLTSFRAERRQWTKLKEFSFDEFTRVMEYLFFAALLLHLTALYETADKYCEALIDVAISCTIFLSKDADGLHHADMLQQGCSNITDAKVAYLSNGEKLESRDEPWNSLHWAIVHFSRGVFAWGLLDHTESLFDMERTMKPYSGMVRTFAKIICECLAGMNLAAEDLAFLSCLSTEEGSGKWLGNANIPARSSTDVCTCADENIVEATLHFAQQRRLQILPLVWMALLTRHSAVIGAPRCFQPVRHALLSAIPLFQEEARADTALKLLVQCCYFPSSSLLKASTVEVGVLLSQMERHGVFASSEFMLLELLQAWMRVEAPEELAPSVKSAYGAYMAFRNIPRCALRVVGKPYTAKSDGEAFVHELLFHALVQWSSCLSVRAPFHREIDELLISARYVASLFDAIKQHEKDRESVGAAVLVVEATFRAFAVRVADICARGRLVESLSLSDLAEFDRLVEHVLREGSEGSVGGYVPQVYEDYRHLWIYSTRRDGS
;
A
#
# COMPACT_ATOMS: atom_id res chain seq x y z
N MET A 1 -34.39 -3.43 6.31
CA MET A 1 -33.79 -3.13 5.00
C MET A 1 -33.28 -1.71 5.09
N ARG A 2 -31.96 -1.55 5.26
CA ARG A 2 -31.32 -0.25 5.48
C ARG A 2 -31.01 0.33 4.10
N HIS A 3 -31.53 1.51 3.81
CA HIS A 3 -31.11 2.28 2.65
C HIS A 3 -29.77 2.90 2.98
N TRP A 4 -28.71 2.32 2.40
CA TRP A 4 -27.39 2.93 2.36
C TRP A 4 -27.57 4.25 1.61
N SER A 5 -27.33 5.34 2.30
CA SER A 5 -27.51 6.68 1.73
C SER A 5 -26.39 6.92 0.71
N PRO A 6 -26.66 7.50 -0.47
CA PRO A 6 -25.63 7.81 -1.44
C PRO A 6 -24.83 9.02 -0.93
N TRP A 7 -23.80 8.78 -0.14
CA TRP A 7 -22.87 9.82 0.28
C TRP A 7 -21.66 9.89 -0.65
N ARG A 8 -21.26 11.14 -0.86
CA ARG A 8 -20.45 11.67 -1.94
C ARG A 8 -19.02 11.15 -1.89
N CYS A 9 -18.40 11.04 -3.06
CA CYS A 9 -16.96 11.11 -3.25
C CYS A 9 -16.37 12.25 -2.41
N VAL A 10 -15.79 11.92 -1.25
CA VAL A 10 -14.83 12.80 -0.58
C VAL A 10 -13.49 12.51 -1.23
N GLY A 11 -12.98 13.53 -1.93
CA GLY A 11 -11.87 13.40 -2.85
C GLY A 11 -10.50 13.31 -2.17
N ALA A 12 -9.63 12.60 -2.90
CA ALA A 12 -8.21 12.84 -3.10
C ALA A 12 -7.18 12.33 -2.07
N ALA A 13 -6.63 11.15 -2.38
CA ALA A 13 -5.17 10.99 -2.46
C ALA A 13 -4.75 9.91 -3.49
N ALA A 14 -4.23 10.41 -4.60
CA ALA A 14 -3.20 9.85 -5.49
C ALA A 14 -3.36 8.44 -6.10
N ALA A 15 -3.52 8.46 -7.43
CA ALA A 15 -3.12 7.42 -8.36
C ALA A 15 -1.85 6.68 -7.91
N THR A 16 -1.99 5.43 -7.46
CA THR A 16 -0.84 4.62 -7.09
C THR A 16 -1.07 3.14 -7.45
N GLY A 17 -0.27 2.64 -8.41
CA GLY A 17 0.04 1.21 -8.52
C GLY A 17 -0.61 0.37 -9.63
N ALA A 18 -1.16 0.97 -10.70
CA ALA A 18 -1.91 0.19 -11.71
C ALA A 18 -1.04 -0.60 -12.72
N LEU A 19 0.22 -0.22 -12.96
CA LEU A 19 1.04 -0.85 -14.00
C LEU A 19 1.90 -2.05 -13.56
N MET A 20 2.10 -2.27 -12.26
CA MET A 20 2.81 -3.46 -11.75
C MET A 20 1.91 -4.70 -11.69
N TYR A 21 0.60 -4.50 -11.59
CA TYR A 21 -0.43 -5.54 -11.50
C TYR A 21 -0.41 -6.52 -12.68
N ARG A 22 -0.05 -6.05 -13.88
CA ARG A 22 -0.05 -6.85 -15.11
C ARG A 22 1.18 -7.74 -15.27
N ARG A 23 2.34 -7.36 -14.72
CA ARG A 23 3.59 -8.13 -14.94
C ARG A 23 3.83 -9.21 -13.90
N GLN A 24 3.43 -9.04 -12.64
CA GLN A 24 3.57 -10.12 -11.64
C GLN A 24 2.57 -11.26 -11.86
N LEU A 25 1.29 -10.95 -12.10
CA LEU A 25 0.27 -11.99 -12.35
C LEU A 25 0.44 -12.73 -13.69
N ILE A 26 1.14 -12.14 -14.67
CA ILE A 26 1.42 -12.78 -15.97
C ILE A 26 2.82 -13.42 -16.01
N ALA A 27 3.80 -12.92 -15.22
CA ALA A 27 5.13 -13.51 -15.16
C ALA A 27 5.27 -14.62 -14.12
N ASP A 28 4.52 -14.59 -13.01
CA ASP A 28 4.59 -15.59 -11.93
C ASP A 28 3.45 -16.63 -12.03
N GLY A 29 3.27 -17.21 -13.24
CA GLY A 29 2.66 -18.53 -13.38
C GLY A 29 1.25 -18.75 -12.81
N LEU A 30 0.22 -18.20 -13.45
CA LEU A 30 -1.14 -18.77 -13.39
C LEU A 30 -1.60 -19.22 -14.78
N TYR A 31 -0.76 -20.03 -15.43
CA TYR A 31 -1.10 -20.80 -16.62
C TYR A 31 -0.78 -22.28 -16.37
N HIS A 32 -1.72 -22.99 -15.74
CA HIS A 32 -2.16 -24.35 -16.09
C HIS A 32 -2.81 -25.08 -14.89
N CYS A 33 -4.04 -24.71 -14.55
CA CYS A 33 -4.96 -25.69 -13.97
C CYS A 33 -5.87 -26.21 -15.08
N ARG A 34 -5.35 -27.16 -15.87
CA ARG A 34 -6.20 -28.01 -16.74
C ARG A 34 -7.27 -28.62 -15.84
N ALA A 35 -8.52 -28.60 -16.32
CA ALA A 35 -9.62 -29.33 -15.70
C ALA A 35 -9.14 -30.76 -15.41
N GLY A 36 -9.05 -31.12 -14.13
CA GLY A 36 -8.79 -32.49 -13.72
C GLY A 36 -9.92 -33.38 -14.22
N PRO A 37 -9.63 -34.66 -14.55
CA PRO A 37 -10.65 -35.60 -14.98
C PRO A 37 -11.70 -35.72 -13.87
N VAL A 38 -12.96 -35.62 -14.28
CA VAL A 38 -14.13 -35.84 -13.43
C VAL A 38 -14.02 -37.23 -12.81
N GLY A 39 -13.83 -37.29 -11.49
CA GLY A 39 -13.72 -38.54 -10.75
C GLY A 39 -13.42 -38.33 -9.28
N THR A 40 -14.47 -38.49 -8.46
CA THR A 40 -14.46 -38.82 -7.02
C THR A 40 -13.82 -37.80 -6.06
N ASP A 41 -14.47 -36.65 -5.88
CA ASP A 41 -14.63 -36.04 -4.56
C ASP A 41 -15.85 -35.09 -4.57
N ASP A 42 -16.91 -35.48 -3.86
CA ASP A 42 -18.29 -34.98 -4.05
C ASP A 42 -18.60 -33.71 -3.23
N THR A 43 -17.64 -32.79 -3.15
CA THR A 43 -17.90 -31.42 -2.67
C THR A 43 -17.52 -30.44 -3.76
N VAL A 44 -18.51 -29.99 -4.53
CA VAL A 44 -18.32 -28.97 -5.56
C VAL A 44 -17.84 -27.68 -4.90
N LYS A 45 -16.51 -27.44 -4.97
CA LYS A 45 -15.85 -26.25 -4.41
C LYS A 45 -16.21 -25.03 -5.25
N TYR A 46 -16.67 -23.96 -4.61
CA TYR A 46 -16.89 -22.69 -5.30
C TYR A 46 -15.54 -22.10 -5.76
N ARG A 47 -15.43 -21.77 -7.05
CA ARG A 47 -14.26 -21.10 -7.61
C ARG A 47 -14.66 -19.82 -8.32
N LEU A 48 -13.97 -18.72 -8.00
CA LEU A 48 -14.20 -17.42 -8.63
C LEU A 48 -13.46 -17.36 -9.97
N PRO A 49 -14.10 -16.98 -11.09
CA PRO A 49 -13.43 -16.79 -12.38
C PRO A 49 -12.47 -15.59 -12.39
N LEU A 50 -11.27 -15.76 -11.83
CA LEU A 50 -10.32 -14.67 -11.54
C LEU A 50 -9.98 -13.80 -12.74
N ARG A 51 -9.79 -14.38 -13.93
CA ARG A 51 -9.48 -13.61 -15.15
C ARG A 51 -10.52 -12.51 -15.43
N ARG A 52 -11.80 -12.81 -15.21
CA ARG A 52 -12.89 -11.86 -15.42
C ARG A 52 -12.97 -10.85 -14.27
N ALA A 53 -12.80 -11.28 -13.02
CA ALA A 53 -12.75 -10.39 -11.87
C ALA A 53 -11.62 -9.35 -12.00
N LEU A 54 -10.42 -9.80 -12.35
CA LEU A 54 -9.25 -8.94 -12.53
C LEU A 54 -9.42 -7.95 -13.69
N HIS A 55 -10.07 -8.37 -14.78
CA HIS A 55 -10.42 -7.47 -15.87
C HIS A 55 -11.33 -6.33 -15.41
N PHE A 56 -12.36 -6.63 -14.62
CA PHE A 56 -13.23 -5.61 -14.06
C PHE A 56 -12.48 -4.70 -13.08
N LEU A 57 -11.64 -5.23 -12.20
CA LEU A 57 -10.83 -4.38 -11.32
C LEU A 57 -9.93 -3.41 -12.10
N GLU A 58 -9.29 -3.87 -13.16
CA GLU A 58 -8.45 -3.02 -14.01
C GLU A 58 -9.26 -1.89 -14.65
N LYS A 59 -10.42 -2.23 -15.24
CA LYS A 59 -11.28 -1.24 -15.89
C LYS A 59 -11.94 -0.28 -14.89
N GLY A 60 -12.40 -0.77 -13.74
CA GLY A 60 -12.98 0.04 -12.68
C GLY A 60 -11.99 1.07 -12.13
N ARG A 61 -10.72 0.69 -11.92
CA ARG A 61 -9.68 1.64 -11.51
C ARG A 61 -9.41 2.74 -12.52
N LEU A 62 -9.42 2.40 -13.82
CA LEU A 62 -9.24 3.41 -14.88
C LEU A 62 -10.38 4.42 -14.90
N LEU A 63 -11.62 3.95 -14.67
CA LEU A 63 -12.79 4.82 -14.57
C LEU A 63 -12.74 5.71 -13.32
N ALA A 64 -12.42 5.14 -12.16
CA ALA A 64 -12.30 5.90 -10.92
C ALA A 64 -11.20 6.98 -11.02
N GLY A 65 -10.05 6.66 -11.63
CA GLY A 65 -8.98 7.62 -11.88
C GLY A 65 -9.40 8.78 -12.77
N ALA A 66 -10.17 8.50 -13.83
CA ALA A 66 -10.66 9.53 -14.75
C ALA A 66 -11.71 10.48 -14.12
N VAL A 67 -12.50 10.00 -13.14
CA VAL A 67 -13.48 10.81 -12.41
C VAL A 67 -12.79 11.78 -11.44
N VAL A 68 -11.74 11.33 -10.74
CA VAL A 68 -10.96 12.16 -9.80
C VAL A 68 -10.24 13.31 -10.51
N GLU A 69 -9.77 13.10 -11.74
CA GLU A 69 -9.12 14.14 -12.54
C GLU A 69 -10.11 15.25 -12.96
N ARG A 70 -11.34 14.91 -13.35
CA ARG A 70 -12.36 15.91 -13.69
C ARG A 70 -12.90 16.69 -12.50
N GLY A 71 -12.90 16.10 -11.31
CA GLY A 71 -13.39 16.77 -10.10
C GLY A 71 -12.53 17.94 -9.62
N LYS A 72 -11.28 18.06 -10.10
CA LYS A 72 -10.37 19.18 -9.79
C LYS A 72 -10.52 20.37 -10.73
N ASP A 73 -11.04 20.15 -11.93
CA ASP A 73 -11.37 21.21 -12.88
C ASP A 73 -12.87 21.50 -12.73
N GLY A 74 -13.22 22.58 -12.03
CA GLY A 74 -14.59 22.93 -11.64
C GLY A 74 -15.56 23.27 -12.78
N GLY A 75 -15.76 22.35 -13.72
CA GLY A 75 -16.78 22.39 -14.76
C GLY A 75 -17.78 21.26 -14.56
N GLY A 76 -19.00 21.61 -14.14
CA GLY A 76 -20.14 20.70 -14.10
C GLY A 76 -20.63 20.29 -15.48
N GLU A 77 -19.76 19.68 -16.29
CA GLU A 77 -20.16 19.07 -17.56
C GLU A 77 -20.61 17.63 -17.32
N ALA A 78 -21.87 17.38 -17.70
CA ALA A 78 -22.51 16.08 -17.64
C ALA A 78 -21.63 14.99 -18.27
N LEU A 79 -21.65 13.78 -17.67
CA LEU A 79 -21.00 12.59 -18.20
C LEU A 79 -21.19 12.51 -19.73
N PRO A 80 -20.14 12.40 -20.55
CA PRO A 80 -20.33 12.00 -21.94
C PRO A 80 -21.06 10.66 -21.88
N ASN A 81 -22.13 10.56 -22.66
CA ASN A 81 -23.09 9.45 -22.66
C ASN A 81 -22.41 8.16 -23.15
N ASN A 82 -21.57 7.58 -22.28
CA ASN A 82 -20.62 6.55 -22.63
C ASN A 82 -21.31 5.20 -22.46
N LYS A 83 -22.15 4.84 -23.45
CA LYS A 83 -22.89 3.56 -23.46
C LYS A 83 -21.98 2.35 -23.13
N GLY A 84 -20.71 2.39 -23.51
CA GLY A 84 -19.74 1.34 -23.16
C GLY A 84 -19.34 1.30 -21.67
N GLY A 85 -19.31 2.44 -20.98
CA GLY A 85 -19.05 2.50 -19.53
C GLY A 85 -20.24 2.00 -18.72
N LEU A 86 -21.47 2.36 -19.12
CA LEU A 86 -22.71 1.85 -18.52
C LEU A 86 -22.83 0.33 -18.67
N LEU A 87 -22.59 -0.22 -19.86
CA LEU A 87 -22.62 -1.67 -20.09
C LEU A 87 -21.57 -2.42 -19.25
N LEU A 88 -20.35 -1.88 -19.16
CA LEU A 88 -19.31 -2.46 -18.30
C LEU A 88 -19.72 -2.47 -16.82
N HIS A 89 -20.33 -1.37 -16.37
CA HIS A 89 -20.80 -1.25 -14.99
C HIS A 89 -21.89 -2.28 -14.69
N GLU A 90 -22.89 -2.41 -15.56
CA GLU A 90 -23.96 -3.42 -15.42
C GLU A 90 -23.42 -4.86 -15.46
N ASP A 91 -22.42 -5.13 -16.30
CA ASP A 91 -21.77 -6.44 -16.37
C ASP A 91 -20.96 -6.77 -15.12
N ALA A 92 -20.19 -5.80 -14.62
CA ALA A 92 -19.43 -5.93 -13.38
C ALA A 92 -20.35 -6.12 -12.18
N ALA A 93 -21.44 -5.35 -12.11
CA ALA A 93 -22.48 -5.44 -11.09
C ALA A 93 -23.09 -6.84 -11.02
N ARG A 94 -23.56 -7.35 -12.18
CA ARG A 94 -24.16 -8.69 -12.29
C ARG A 94 -23.17 -9.78 -11.91
N TYR A 95 -21.92 -9.65 -12.37
CA TYR A 95 -20.85 -10.56 -12.02
C TYR A 95 -20.59 -10.58 -10.51
N ALA A 96 -20.38 -9.41 -9.89
CA ALA A 96 -20.14 -9.30 -8.45
C ALA A 96 -21.31 -9.87 -7.64
N ALA A 97 -22.55 -9.51 -7.99
CA ALA A 97 -23.73 -9.96 -7.25
C ALA A 97 -23.94 -11.48 -7.32
N TYR A 98 -23.74 -12.08 -8.49
CA TYR A 98 -23.79 -13.53 -8.67
C TYR A 98 -22.73 -14.23 -7.81
N HIS A 99 -21.49 -13.77 -7.91
CA HIS A 99 -20.37 -14.40 -7.23
C HIS A 99 -20.39 -14.18 -5.71
N CYS A 100 -20.87 -13.03 -5.22
CA CYS A 100 -21.15 -12.83 -3.80
C CYS A 100 -22.18 -13.84 -3.29
N HIS A 101 -23.31 -13.99 -3.99
CA HIS A 101 -24.37 -14.91 -3.56
C HIS A 101 -23.89 -16.36 -3.44
N HIS A 102 -23.20 -16.86 -4.47
CA HIS A 102 -22.71 -18.24 -4.50
C HIS A 102 -21.57 -18.49 -3.51
N MET A 103 -20.63 -17.54 -3.39
CA MET A 103 -19.52 -17.64 -2.43
C MET A 103 -20.04 -17.66 -0.99
N LEU A 104 -20.95 -16.74 -0.63
CA LEU A 104 -21.53 -16.66 0.71
C LEU A 104 -22.35 -17.91 1.07
N THR A 105 -23.09 -18.47 0.10
CA THR A 105 -23.86 -19.70 0.30
C THR A 105 -22.93 -20.88 0.57
N SER A 106 -21.88 -21.03 -0.24
CA SER A 106 -20.87 -22.09 -0.08
C SER A 106 -20.12 -21.94 1.24
N PHE A 107 -19.69 -20.72 1.57
CA PHE A 107 -18.97 -20.43 2.81
C PHE A 107 -19.78 -20.81 4.07
N ARG A 108 -21.10 -20.59 4.09
CA ARG A 108 -21.95 -20.99 5.23
C ARG A 108 -21.93 -22.50 5.47
N ALA A 109 -21.87 -23.31 4.40
CA ALA A 109 -21.76 -24.76 4.53
C ALA A 109 -20.37 -25.13 5.07
N GLU A 110 -19.31 -24.53 4.51
CA GLU A 110 -17.94 -24.84 4.89
C GLU A 110 -17.60 -24.41 6.31
N ARG A 111 -18.03 -23.23 6.73
CA ARG A 111 -17.85 -22.74 8.10
C ARG A 111 -18.41 -23.71 9.14
N ARG A 112 -19.54 -24.36 8.86
CA ARG A 112 -20.13 -25.39 9.76
C ARG A 112 -19.29 -26.66 9.83
N GLN A 113 -18.60 -27.00 8.75
CA GLN A 113 -17.66 -28.13 8.73
C GLN A 113 -16.42 -27.78 9.55
N TRP A 114 -15.84 -26.59 9.35
CA TRP A 114 -14.65 -26.14 10.09
C TRP A 114 -14.82 -26.16 11.60
N THR A 115 -16.00 -25.79 12.09
CA THR A 115 -16.29 -25.84 13.53
C THR A 115 -16.38 -27.25 14.13
N LYS A 116 -16.43 -28.30 13.29
CA LYS A 116 -16.55 -29.71 13.72
C LYS A 116 -15.24 -30.48 13.64
N LEU A 117 -14.23 -29.92 12.97
CA LEU A 117 -12.95 -30.57 12.78
C LEU A 117 -12.16 -30.59 14.09
N LYS A 118 -11.49 -31.72 14.34
CA LYS A 118 -10.63 -31.90 15.52
C LYS A 118 -9.17 -31.55 15.24
N GLU A 119 -8.72 -31.73 14.00
CA GLU A 119 -7.37 -31.47 13.54
C GLU A 119 -7.45 -30.66 12.25
N PHE A 120 -6.50 -29.73 12.08
CA PHE A 120 -6.48 -28.80 10.98
C PHE A 120 -5.48 -29.26 9.91
N SER A 121 -5.99 -29.56 8.72
CA SER A 121 -5.17 -30.02 7.59
C SER A 121 -4.69 -28.85 6.71
N PHE A 122 -3.62 -29.07 5.96
CA PHE A 122 -3.12 -28.10 4.99
C PHE A 122 -4.14 -27.78 3.87
N ASP A 123 -4.99 -28.74 3.52
CA ASP A 123 -6.06 -28.54 2.54
C ASP A 123 -7.14 -27.60 3.07
N GLU A 124 -7.46 -27.68 4.37
CA GLU A 124 -8.37 -26.74 5.02
C GLU A 124 -7.76 -25.36 5.12
N PHE A 125 -6.46 -25.26 5.40
CA PHE A 125 -5.73 -24.01 5.38
C PHE A 125 -5.80 -23.32 4.02
N THR A 126 -5.46 -24.05 2.95
CA THR A 126 -5.54 -23.55 1.57
C THR A 126 -6.94 -23.03 1.27
N ARG A 127 -7.97 -23.80 1.64
CA ARG A 127 -9.36 -23.39 1.43
C ARG A 127 -9.77 -22.14 2.21
N VAL A 128 -9.35 -22.01 3.47
CA VAL A 128 -9.63 -20.80 4.28
C VAL A 128 -9.01 -19.57 3.63
N MET A 129 -7.77 -19.71 3.14
CA MET A 129 -7.05 -18.64 2.44
C MET A 129 -7.71 -18.26 1.11
N GLU A 130 -8.20 -19.24 0.34
CA GLU A 130 -8.98 -19.00 -0.88
C GLU A 130 -10.27 -18.22 -0.58
N TYR A 131 -11.04 -18.62 0.44
CA TYR A 131 -12.25 -17.89 0.83
C TYR A 131 -11.95 -16.46 1.28
N LEU A 132 -10.86 -16.29 2.03
CA LEU A 132 -10.41 -14.97 2.46
C LEU A 132 -10.05 -14.09 1.26
N PHE A 133 -9.29 -14.63 0.31
CA PHE A 133 -8.93 -13.95 -0.93
C PHE A 133 -10.16 -13.59 -1.78
N PHE A 134 -11.08 -14.53 -1.99
CA PHE A 134 -12.30 -14.26 -2.77
C PHE A 134 -13.19 -13.23 -2.11
N ALA A 135 -13.32 -13.24 -0.78
CA ALA A 135 -14.07 -12.24 -0.05
C ALA A 135 -13.45 -10.85 -0.19
N ALA A 136 -12.14 -10.73 -0.01
CA ALA A 136 -11.40 -9.49 -0.21
C ALA A 136 -11.49 -8.97 -1.65
N LEU A 137 -11.35 -9.86 -2.64
CA LEU A 137 -11.45 -9.52 -4.06
C LEU A 137 -12.85 -9.00 -4.41
N LEU A 138 -13.89 -9.68 -3.95
CA LEU A 138 -15.28 -9.27 -4.17
C LEU A 138 -15.61 -7.97 -3.45
N LEU A 139 -15.12 -7.75 -2.22
CA LEU A 139 -15.30 -6.50 -1.49
C LEU A 139 -14.72 -5.29 -2.27
N HIS A 140 -13.55 -5.47 -2.88
CA HIS A 140 -12.96 -4.44 -3.72
C HIS A 140 -13.73 -4.22 -5.02
N LEU A 141 -14.23 -5.30 -5.63
CA LEU A 141 -15.02 -5.24 -6.85
C LEU A 141 -16.35 -4.52 -6.60
N THR A 142 -17.03 -4.82 -5.50
CA THR A 142 -18.27 -4.14 -5.12
C THR A 142 -18.04 -2.66 -4.84
N ALA A 143 -16.90 -2.30 -4.23
CA ALA A 143 -16.54 -0.90 -3.96
C ALA A 143 -16.38 -0.08 -5.26
N LEU A 144 -15.64 -0.60 -6.24
CA LEU A 144 -15.32 0.13 -7.48
C LEU A 144 -16.54 0.41 -8.37
N TYR A 145 -17.58 -0.39 -8.24
CA TYR A 145 -18.78 -0.28 -9.05
C TYR A 145 -20.00 0.08 -8.20
N GLU A 146 -19.81 0.47 -6.94
CA GLU A 146 -20.90 0.80 -6.00
C GLU A 146 -22.04 -0.23 -6.07
N THR A 147 -21.66 -1.51 -6.16
CA THR A 147 -22.60 -2.57 -6.44
C THR A 147 -22.74 -3.46 -5.25
N ALA A 148 -23.99 -3.62 -4.83
CA ALA A 148 -24.40 -4.60 -3.84
C ALA A 148 -23.82 -4.34 -2.44
N ASP A 149 -24.07 -3.13 -1.94
CA ASP A 149 -23.93 -2.69 -0.55
C ASP A 149 -24.45 -3.75 0.44
N LYS A 150 -25.55 -4.42 0.04
CA LYS A 150 -26.15 -5.55 0.77
C LYS A 150 -25.20 -6.74 1.05
N TYR A 151 -24.07 -6.84 0.36
CA TYR A 151 -23.06 -7.88 0.57
C TYR A 151 -21.82 -7.36 1.31
N CYS A 152 -21.65 -6.06 1.50
CA CYS A 152 -20.44 -5.47 2.12
C CYS A 152 -20.18 -6.09 3.51
N GLU A 153 -21.14 -5.97 4.42
CA GLU A 153 -21.06 -6.58 5.77
C GLU A 153 -20.83 -8.10 5.70
N ALA A 154 -21.54 -8.80 4.82
CA ALA A 154 -21.44 -10.24 4.68
C ALA A 154 -20.05 -10.69 4.20
N LEU A 155 -19.39 -9.93 3.33
CA LEU A 155 -18.03 -10.20 2.86
C LEU A 155 -17.00 -9.92 3.96
N ILE A 156 -17.20 -8.85 4.75
CA ILE A 156 -16.37 -8.56 5.92
C ILE A 156 -16.53 -9.67 6.97
N ASP A 157 -17.75 -10.17 7.21
CA ASP A 157 -18.03 -11.29 8.10
C ASP A 157 -17.31 -12.58 7.69
N VAL A 158 -17.18 -12.84 6.38
CA VAL A 158 -16.35 -13.94 5.87
C VAL A 158 -14.89 -13.72 6.24
N ALA A 159 -14.34 -12.54 5.95
CA ALA A 159 -12.95 -12.21 6.25
C ALA A 159 -12.65 -12.34 7.76
N ILE A 160 -13.54 -11.84 8.61
CA ILE A 160 -13.46 -11.99 10.08
C ILE A 160 -13.49 -13.46 10.46
N SER A 161 -14.46 -14.22 9.94
CA SER A 161 -14.63 -15.64 10.30
C SER A 161 -13.40 -16.47 9.92
N CYS A 162 -12.83 -16.24 8.72
CA CYS A 162 -11.56 -16.85 8.32
C CYS A 162 -10.42 -16.42 9.24
N THR A 163 -10.33 -15.14 9.59
CA THR A 163 -9.26 -14.63 10.46
C THR A 163 -9.33 -15.18 11.88
N ILE A 164 -10.54 -15.31 12.45
CA ILE A 164 -10.74 -15.95 13.77
C ILE A 164 -10.21 -17.39 13.71
N PHE A 165 -10.52 -18.09 12.63
CA PHE A 165 -10.11 -19.47 12.45
C PHE A 165 -8.58 -19.59 12.33
N LEU A 166 -7.95 -18.78 11.47
CA LEU A 166 -6.48 -18.71 11.34
C LEU A 166 -5.79 -18.30 12.65
N SER A 167 -6.40 -17.39 13.43
CA SER A 167 -5.79 -16.88 14.67
C SER A 167 -5.77 -17.92 15.79
N LYS A 168 -6.70 -18.88 15.80
CA LYS A 168 -6.78 -19.93 16.83
C LYS A 168 -5.71 -21.00 16.67
N ASP A 169 -5.28 -21.25 15.43
CA ASP A 169 -4.30 -22.30 15.11
C ASP A 169 -3.06 -21.73 14.42
N ALA A 170 -2.65 -20.52 14.82
CA ALA A 170 -1.48 -19.86 14.25
C ALA A 170 -0.18 -20.66 14.42
N ASP A 171 -0.09 -21.49 15.46
CA ASP A 171 1.05 -22.38 15.69
C ASP A 171 0.95 -23.67 14.87
N GLY A 172 -0.25 -24.25 14.73
CA GLY A 172 -0.49 -25.41 13.86
C GLY A 172 -0.23 -25.09 12.39
N LEU A 173 -0.55 -23.87 11.95
CA LEU A 173 -0.17 -23.34 10.64
C LEU A 173 1.34 -23.43 10.41
N HIS A 174 2.11 -23.00 11.40
CA HIS A 174 3.56 -23.01 11.34
C HIS A 174 4.13 -24.44 11.35
N HIS A 175 3.54 -25.35 12.14
CA HIS A 175 3.99 -26.74 12.20
C HIS A 175 3.59 -27.57 10.97
N ALA A 176 2.42 -27.34 10.39
CA ALA A 176 1.98 -28.02 9.16
C ALA A 176 2.88 -27.65 7.97
N ASP A 177 3.25 -26.37 7.85
CA ASP A 177 4.19 -25.87 6.85
C ASP A 177 5.59 -26.48 7.05
N MET A 178 6.10 -26.48 8.29
CA MET A 178 7.43 -27.03 8.60
C MET A 178 7.54 -28.56 8.48
N LEU A 179 6.52 -29.32 8.88
CA LEU A 179 6.53 -30.79 8.78
C LEU A 179 6.54 -31.25 7.31
N GLN A 180 5.93 -30.50 6.39
CA GLN A 180 6.02 -30.79 4.95
C GLN A 180 7.32 -30.29 4.31
N GLN A 181 7.96 -29.25 4.86
CA GLN A 181 9.32 -28.84 4.47
C GLN A 181 10.39 -29.84 4.93
N GLY A 182 10.24 -30.43 6.12
CA GLY A 182 11.15 -31.43 6.69
C GLY A 182 11.19 -32.76 5.94
N CYS A 183 10.18 -33.06 5.10
CA CYS A 183 10.17 -34.22 4.19
C CYS A 183 10.97 -34.01 2.88
N SER A 184 11.54 -32.82 2.68
CA SER A 184 12.53 -32.54 1.63
C SER A 184 13.88 -32.26 2.29
N ASN A 185 14.74 -33.28 2.32
CA ASN A 185 16.09 -33.32 2.88
C ASN A 185 16.75 -31.98 3.25
N ILE A 186 17.09 -31.88 4.54
CA ILE A 186 17.74 -30.76 5.27
C ILE A 186 19.17 -30.44 4.79
N THR A 187 19.64 -31.03 3.69
CA THR A 187 20.97 -30.71 3.13
C THR A 187 20.83 -29.72 1.99
N ASP A 188 21.11 -28.45 2.31
CA ASP A 188 21.18 -27.28 1.42
C ASP A 188 19.86 -26.66 0.92
N ALA A 189 19.08 -26.10 1.84
CA ALA A 189 18.00 -25.15 1.55
C ALA A 189 18.45 -23.94 0.70
N LYS A 190 19.77 -23.65 0.64
CA LYS A 190 20.35 -22.60 -0.22
C LYS A 190 20.50 -23.01 -1.69
N VAL A 191 20.46 -24.31 -2.03
CA VAL A 191 20.67 -24.81 -3.41
C VAL A 191 19.40 -25.43 -3.99
N ALA A 192 18.49 -25.94 -3.15
CA ALA A 192 17.24 -26.57 -3.58
C ALA A 192 16.25 -25.60 -4.27
N TYR A 193 16.35 -24.29 -4.01
CA TYR A 193 15.48 -23.25 -4.60
C TYR A 193 15.53 -23.17 -6.13
N LEU A 194 16.58 -23.71 -6.76
CA LEU A 194 16.77 -23.65 -8.21
C LEU A 194 16.31 -24.92 -8.96
N SER A 195 15.89 -25.97 -8.26
CA SER A 195 15.84 -27.33 -8.85
C SER A 195 14.45 -27.97 -8.97
N ASN A 196 13.43 -27.50 -8.26
CA ASN A 196 12.10 -28.14 -8.22
C ASN A 196 10.95 -27.11 -8.38
N GLY A 197 10.69 -26.67 -9.61
CA GLY A 197 9.69 -25.62 -9.92
C GLY A 197 8.22 -26.03 -9.68
N GLU A 198 7.81 -27.24 -10.08
CA GLU A 198 6.36 -27.58 -10.11
C GLU A 198 5.75 -27.95 -8.74
N LYS A 199 6.55 -28.43 -7.77
CA LYS A 199 6.06 -28.80 -6.42
C LYS A 199 6.12 -27.66 -5.41
N LEU A 200 6.87 -26.59 -5.71
CA LEU A 200 7.02 -25.42 -4.85
C LEU A 200 5.93 -24.38 -5.15
N GLU A 201 5.56 -24.20 -6.41
CA GLU A 201 4.50 -23.27 -6.83
C GLU A 201 3.14 -23.57 -6.18
N SER A 202 2.77 -24.84 -5.99
CA SER A 202 1.53 -25.21 -5.30
C SER A 202 1.55 -24.97 -3.79
N ARG A 203 2.74 -24.78 -3.18
CA ARG A 203 2.92 -24.61 -1.73
C ARG A 203 2.86 -23.16 -1.29
N ASP A 204 3.30 -22.25 -2.16
CA ASP A 204 3.22 -20.80 -1.93
C ASP A 204 1.84 -20.23 -2.31
N GLU A 205 0.98 -21.01 -2.99
CA GLU A 205 -0.35 -20.58 -3.44
C GLU A 205 -1.25 -20.03 -2.30
N PRO A 206 -1.36 -20.65 -1.11
CA PRO A 206 -2.15 -20.10 0.00
C PRO A 206 -1.59 -18.78 0.52
N TRP A 207 -0.26 -18.65 0.58
CA TRP A 207 0.43 -17.45 1.06
C TRP A 207 0.35 -16.30 0.05
N ASN A 208 0.41 -16.61 -1.24
CA ASN A 208 0.10 -15.69 -2.33
C ASN A 208 -1.37 -15.24 -2.29
N SER A 209 -2.29 -16.16 -1.96
CA SER A 209 -3.70 -15.81 -1.75
C SER A 209 -3.87 -14.82 -0.60
N LEU A 210 -3.17 -15.01 0.52
CA LEU A 210 -3.17 -14.08 1.65
C LEU A 210 -2.58 -12.72 1.29
N HIS A 211 -1.44 -12.71 0.58
CA HIS A 211 -0.83 -11.49 0.06
C HIS A 211 -1.84 -10.66 -0.73
N TRP A 212 -2.51 -11.27 -1.70
CA TRP A 212 -3.51 -10.57 -2.51
C TRP A 212 -4.80 -10.26 -1.73
N ALA A 213 -5.16 -11.06 -0.72
CA ALA A 213 -6.26 -10.76 0.18
C ALA A 213 -6.02 -9.45 0.94
N ILE A 214 -4.83 -9.25 1.50
CA ILE A 214 -4.45 -7.99 2.18
C ILE A 214 -4.59 -6.80 1.23
N VAL A 215 -4.05 -6.93 0.00
CA VAL A 215 -4.09 -5.87 -1.01
C VAL A 215 -5.53 -5.51 -1.38
N HIS A 216 -6.37 -6.50 -1.64
CA HIS A 216 -7.76 -6.25 -2.06
C HIS A 216 -8.65 -5.81 -0.94
N PHE A 217 -8.51 -6.38 0.26
CA PHE A 217 -9.28 -5.98 1.42
C PHE A 217 -9.00 -4.53 1.76
N SER A 218 -7.72 -4.14 1.83
CA SER A 218 -7.33 -2.76 2.14
C SER A 218 -7.89 -1.76 1.12
N ARG A 219 -7.80 -2.09 -0.17
CA ARG A 219 -8.37 -1.25 -1.23
C ARG A 219 -9.89 -1.20 -1.21
N GLY A 220 -10.54 -2.31 -0.88
CA GLY A 220 -12.00 -2.37 -0.74
C GLY A 220 -12.50 -1.54 0.43
N VAL A 221 -11.89 -1.69 1.61
CA VAL A 221 -12.20 -0.91 2.83
C VAL A 221 -12.02 0.59 2.57
N PHE A 222 -10.90 0.95 1.94
CA PHE A 222 -10.63 2.34 1.58
C PHE A 222 -11.62 2.89 0.56
N ALA A 223 -11.88 2.16 -0.54
CA ALA A 223 -12.76 2.60 -1.61
C ALA A 223 -14.23 2.73 -1.16
N TRP A 224 -14.66 1.89 -0.21
CA TRP A 224 -15.98 2.01 0.41
C TRP A 224 -16.07 3.14 1.46
N GLY A 225 -14.96 3.75 1.88
CA GLY A 225 -14.95 4.73 2.96
C GLY A 225 -15.36 4.14 4.32
N LEU A 226 -15.08 2.86 4.57
CA LEU A 226 -15.58 2.17 5.78
C LEU A 226 -14.95 2.67 7.09
N LEU A 227 -13.82 3.37 7.01
CA LEU A 227 -13.17 3.95 8.18
C LEU A 227 -13.92 5.18 8.70
N ASP A 228 -14.63 5.87 7.81
CA ASP A 228 -15.35 7.12 8.12
C ASP A 228 -16.85 6.85 8.36
N HIS A 229 -17.25 5.57 8.37
CA HIS A 229 -18.64 5.15 8.44
C HIS A 229 -19.22 5.30 9.85
N THR A 230 -20.34 6.02 9.96
CA THR A 230 -21.00 6.34 11.24
C THR A 230 -21.83 5.21 11.83
N GLU A 231 -22.44 4.36 10.99
CA GLU A 231 -23.11 3.17 11.54
C GLU A 231 -22.10 2.08 11.87
N SER A 232 -22.33 1.41 13.00
CA SER A 232 -21.54 0.26 13.42
C SER A 232 -21.72 -0.93 12.46
N LEU A 233 -20.65 -1.34 11.79
CA LEU A 233 -20.56 -2.56 10.98
C LEU A 233 -20.55 -3.83 11.84
N PHE A 234 -20.19 -3.70 13.12
CA PHE A 234 -20.01 -4.81 14.04
C PHE A 234 -20.88 -4.63 15.27
N ASP A 235 -21.40 -5.75 15.76
CA ASP A 235 -21.87 -5.86 17.14
C ASP A 235 -20.63 -5.83 18.06
N MET A 236 -20.35 -4.66 18.64
CA MET A 236 -19.11 -4.39 19.36
C MET A 236 -18.93 -5.28 20.58
N GLU A 237 -20.02 -5.61 21.29
CA GLU A 237 -20.01 -6.50 22.45
C GLU A 237 -19.74 -7.95 22.03
N ARG A 238 -20.51 -8.45 21.06
CA ARG A 238 -20.39 -9.83 20.60
C ARG A 238 -19.04 -10.13 19.95
N THR A 239 -18.48 -9.15 19.25
CA THR A 239 -17.23 -9.31 18.50
C THR A 239 -15.98 -9.01 19.35
N MET A 240 -16.15 -8.48 20.56
CA MET A 240 -15.03 -8.07 21.42
C MET A 240 -14.05 -9.21 21.71
N LYS A 241 -14.57 -10.35 22.17
CA LYS A 241 -13.78 -11.53 22.52
C LYS A 241 -12.99 -12.10 21.33
N PRO A 242 -13.58 -12.36 20.15
CA PRO A 242 -12.81 -12.86 19.01
C PRO A 242 -11.74 -11.87 18.53
N TYR A 243 -12.03 -10.56 18.47
CA TYR A 243 -11.02 -9.56 18.09
C TYR A 243 -9.89 -9.46 19.12
N SER A 244 -10.19 -9.53 20.42
CA SER A 244 -9.16 -9.57 21.46
C SER A 244 -8.28 -10.81 21.34
N GLY A 245 -8.83 -11.93 20.87
CA GLY A 245 -8.05 -13.11 20.47
C GLY A 245 -7.10 -12.82 19.32
N MET A 246 -7.57 -12.17 18.25
CA MET A 246 -6.74 -11.78 17.10
C MET A 246 -5.59 -10.84 17.49
N VAL A 247 -5.86 -9.83 18.33
CA VAL A 247 -4.84 -8.89 18.83
C VAL A 247 -3.75 -9.63 19.60
N ARG A 248 -4.13 -10.57 20.46
CA ARG A 248 -3.16 -11.40 21.20
C ARG A 248 -2.35 -12.31 20.28
N THR A 249 -2.98 -12.90 19.26
CA THR A 249 -2.27 -13.69 18.24
C THR A 249 -1.28 -12.81 17.46
N PHE A 250 -1.69 -11.59 17.07
CA PHE A 250 -0.79 -10.62 16.44
C PHE A 250 0.42 -10.32 17.35
N ALA A 251 0.17 -9.93 18.61
CA ALA A 251 1.23 -9.61 19.56
C ALA A 251 2.21 -10.79 19.74
N LYS A 252 1.67 -12.01 19.85
CA LYS A 252 2.48 -13.23 19.93
C LYS A 252 3.38 -13.41 18.71
N ILE A 253 2.83 -13.34 17.50
CA ILE A 253 3.60 -13.52 16.26
C ILE A 253 4.67 -12.43 16.12
N ILE A 254 4.34 -11.18 16.46
CA ILE A 254 5.30 -10.07 16.41
C ILE A 254 6.44 -10.28 17.42
N CYS A 255 6.14 -10.72 18.64
CA CYS A 255 7.16 -11.08 19.63
C CYS A 255 8.09 -12.18 19.11
N GLU A 256 7.55 -13.20 18.44
CA GLU A 256 8.34 -14.28 17.83
C GLU A 256 9.24 -13.75 16.71
N CYS A 257 8.69 -12.93 15.80
CA CYS A 257 9.42 -12.36 14.67
C CYS A 257 10.53 -11.38 15.11
N LEU A 258 10.35 -10.67 16.22
CA LEU A 258 11.33 -9.72 16.77
C LEU A 258 12.24 -10.34 17.83
N ALA A 259 12.15 -11.65 18.06
CA ALA A 259 13.00 -12.34 19.02
C ALA A 259 14.49 -12.09 18.70
N GLY A 260 15.26 -11.69 19.71
CA GLY A 260 16.67 -11.35 19.59
C GLY A 260 16.98 -9.92 19.14
N MET A 261 15.97 -9.08 18.85
CA MET A 261 16.17 -7.66 18.57
C MET A 261 16.21 -6.82 19.86
N ASN A 262 17.02 -5.77 19.86
CA ASN A 262 17.02 -4.76 20.93
C ASN A 262 15.84 -3.80 20.73
N LEU A 263 14.69 -4.13 21.33
CA LEU A 263 13.50 -3.28 21.32
C LEU A 263 13.54 -2.24 22.44
N ALA A 264 12.91 -1.09 22.23
CA ALA A 264 12.73 -0.09 23.29
C ALA A 264 11.85 -0.66 24.41
N ALA A 265 12.04 -0.20 25.65
CA ALA A 265 11.24 -0.64 26.78
C ALA A 265 9.73 -0.38 26.57
N GLU A 266 9.39 0.71 25.88
CA GLU A 266 8.02 1.07 25.52
C GLU A 266 7.40 0.08 24.52
N ASP A 267 8.18 -0.34 23.52
CA ASP A 267 7.74 -1.32 22.51
C ASP A 267 7.47 -2.70 23.16
N LEU A 268 8.33 -3.11 24.10
CA LEU A 268 8.13 -4.34 24.89
C LEU A 268 6.93 -4.24 25.83
N ALA A 269 6.76 -3.10 26.51
CA ALA A 269 5.63 -2.85 27.39
C ALA A 269 4.31 -2.86 26.59
N PHE A 270 4.31 -2.29 25.39
CA PHE A 270 3.17 -2.32 24.47
C PHE A 270 2.79 -3.75 24.07
N LEU A 271 3.74 -4.57 23.60
CA LEU A 271 3.48 -5.96 23.23
C LEU A 271 3.01 -6.81 24.43
N SER A 272 3.60 -6.58 25.60
CA SER A 272 3.20 -7.24 26.85
C SER A 272 1.78 -6.87 27.24
N CYS A 273 1.41 -5.59 27.10
CA CYS A 273 0.07 -5.10 27.34
C CYS A 273 -0.93 -5.73 26.37
N LEU A 274 -0.67 -5.73 25.06
CA LEU A 274 -1.54 -6.34 24.05
C LEU A 274 -1.78 -7.83 24.26
N SER A 275 -0.83 -8.53 24.89
CA SER A 275 -0.93 -9.96 25.19
C SER A 275 -1.96 -10.26 26.30
N THR A 276 -2.38 -9.25 27.07
CA THR A 276 -3.41 -9.37 28.11
C THR A 276 -4.83 -9.15 27.55
N GLU A 277 -5.84 -9.70 28.21
CA GLU A 277 -7.25 -9.46 27.85
C GLU A 277 -7.63 -7.98 28.03
N GLU A 278 -7.14 -7.34 29.09
CA GLU A 278 -7.40 -5.92 29.34
C GLU A 278 -6.72 -5.02 28.29
N GLY A 279 -5.45 -5.25 27.99
CA GLY A 279 -4.70 -4.44 27.04
C GLY A 279 -5.17 -4.61 25.59
N SER A 280 -5.44 -5.84 25.16
CA SER A 280 -6.09 -6.08 23.86
C SER A 280 -7.47 -5.42 23.81
N GLY A 281 -8.21 -5.42 24.92
CA GLY A 281 -9.49 -4.76 24.99
C GLY A 281 -9.41 -3.24 24.86
N LYS A 282 -8.50 -2.61 25.61
CA LYS A 282 -8.22 -1.18 25.54
C LYS A 282 -7.80 -0.75 24.13
N TRP A 283 -6.95 -1.54 23.46
CA TRP A 283 -6.50 -1.25 22.10
C TRP A 283 -7.66 -1.22 21.08
N LEU A 284 -8.67 -2.09 21.26
CA LEU A 284 -9.87 -2.13 20.43
C LEU A 284 -10.89 -1.01 20.76
N GLY A 285 -10.52 -0.05 21.60
CA GLY A 285 -11.38 1.05 22.03
C GLY A 285 -12.31 0.69 23.20
N ASN A 286 -12.06 -0.39 23.94
CA ASN A 286 -12.82 -0.73 25.15
C ASN A 286 -12.30 0.09 26.35
N ALA A 287 -12.24 1.41 26.21
CA ALA A 287 -12.21 2.27 27.37
C ALA A 287 -13.64 2.24 27.92
N ASN A 288 -13.83 1.66 29.12
CA ASN A 288 -15.08 1.58 29.85
C ASN A 288 -16.06 2.67 29.40
N ILE A 289 -17.09 2.29 28.64
CA ILE A 289 -18.32 3.08 28.57
C ILE A 289 -18.66 3.28 30.05
N PRO A 290 -18.58 4.50 30.61
CA PRO A 290 -18.81 4.67 32.02
C PRO A 290 -20.19 4.08 32.27
N ALA A 291 -20.23 3.04 33.11
CA ALA A 291 -21.47 2.46 33.55
C ALA A 291 -22.30 3.66 34.01
N ARG A 292 -23.44 3.91 33.35
CA ARG A 292 -24.36 4.99 33.66
C ARG A 292 -24.65 4.92 35.16
N SER A 293 -23.88 5.66 35.97
CA SER A 293 -24.28 5.98 37.33
C SER A 293 -25.41 6.95 37.13
N SER A 294 -26.62 6.45 37.37
CA SER A 294 -27.85 7.21 37.29
C SER A 294 -27.80 8.33 38.32
N THR A 295 -27.32 9.51 37.92
CA THR A 295 -27.69 10.83 38.44
C THR A 295 -26.85 11.90 37.74
N ASP A 296 -27.54 12.95 37.28
CA ASP A 296 -27.03 14.29 36.94
C ASP A 296 -26.60 14.60 35.49
N VAL A 297 -27.62 14.98 34.71
CA VAL A 297 -27.74 16.22 33.92
C VAL A 297 -26.43 16.81 33.33
N CYS A 298 -26.13 16.49 32.05
CA CYS A 298 -25.65 17.45 31.02
C CYS A 298 -25.54 16.78 29.61
N THR A 299 -26.65 16.67 28.87
CA THR A 299 -26.79 15.84 27.65
C THR A 299 -26.46 16.52 26.31
N CYS A 300 -25.35 17.24 26.18
CA CYS A 300 -24.91 17.71 24.84
C CYS A 300 -23.43 17.44 24.49
N ALA A 301 -22.58 17.10 25.47
CA ALA A 301 -21.17 16.75 25.19
C ALA A 301 -20.93 15.24 25.09
N ASP A 302 -21.82 14.43 25.69
CA ASP A 302 -21.64 12.97 25.82
C ASP A 302 -21.90 12.18 24.53
N GLU A 303 -22.85 12.63 23.68
CA GLU A 303 -23.20 11.91 22.45
C GLU A 303 -22.04 11.89 21.45
N ASN A 304 -21.34 13.03 21.30
CA ASN A 304 -20.18 13.16 20.41
C ASN A 304 -18.98 12.29 20.87
N ILE A 305 -18.80 12.10 22.18
CA ILE A 305 -17.71 11.28 22.74
C ILE A 305 -17.98 9.80 22.51
N VAL A 306 -19.23 9.36 22.69
CA VAL A 306 -19.64 7.97 22.47
C VAL A 306 -19.54 7.60 20.99
N GLU A 307 -20.00 8.48 20.09
CA GLU A 307 -19.90 8.29 18.64
C GLU A 307 -18.44 8.20 18.18
N ALA A 308 -17.57 9.13 18.62
CA ALA A 308 -16.14 9.08 18.32
C ALA A 308 -15.47 7.78 18.82
N THR A 309 -15.88 7.29 20.00
CA THR A 309 -15.35 6.03 20.57
C THR A 309 -15.76 4.82 19.74
N LEU A 310 -17.00 4.79 19.25
CA LEU A 310 -17.51 3.71 18.38
C LEU A 310 -16.81 3.69 17.02
N HIS A 311 -16.62 4.86 16.40
CA HIS A 311 -15.86 5.01 15.16
C HIS A 311 -14.44 4.47 15.30
N PHE A 312 -13.72 4.92 16.34
CA PHE A 312 -12.37 4.45 16.62
C PHE A 312 -12.32 2.93 16.82
N ALA A 313 -13.26 2.39 17.59
CA ALA A 313 -13.36 0.96 17.86
C ALA A 313 -13.63 0.15 16.58
N GLN A 314 -14.41 0.67 15.65
CA GLN A 314 -14.65 0.09 14.33
C GLN A 314 -13.41 0.14 13.44
N GLN A 315 -12.74 1.29 13.35
CA GLN A 315 -11.50 1.46 12.60
C GLN A 315 -10.45 0.45 13.04
N ARG A 316 -10.24 0.30 14.35
CA ARG A 316 -9.30 -0.69 14.94
C ARG A 316 -9.63 -2.12 14.55
N ARG A 317 -10.91 -2.48 14.51
CA ARG A 317 -11.39 -3.80 14.08
C ARG A 317 -11.17 -4.05 12.58
N LEU A 318 -11.29 -3.03 11.74
CA LEU A 318 -10.96 -3.15 10.32
C LEU A 318 -9.46 -3.25 10.08
N GLN A 319 -8.64 -2.56 10.88
CA GLN A 319 -7.18 -2.55 10.78
C GLN A 319 -6.51 -3.82 11.30
N ILE A 320 -7.04 -4.44 12.36
CA ILE A 320 -6.41 -5.63 12.94
C ILE A 320 -6.41 -6.81 11.97
N LEU A 321 -7.39 -6.90 11.07
CA LEU A 321 -7.46 -7.95 10.05
C LEU A 321 -6.20 -7.97 9.16
N PRO A 322 -5.87 -6.91 8.40
CA PRO A 322 -4.64 -6.88 7.61
C PRO A 322 -3.37 -6.92 8.49
N LEU A 323 -3.38 -6.40 9.72
CA LEU A 323 -2.22 -6.51 10.63
C LEU A 323 -1.91 -7.97 10.97
N VAL A 324 -2.92 -8.77 11.33
CA VAL A 324 -2.76 -10.21 11.62
C VAL A 324 -2.29 -10.97 10.39
N TRP A 325 -2.90 -10.70 9.23
CA TRP A 325 -2.53 -11.34 7.98
C TRP A 325 -1.09 -11.01 7.58
N MET A 326 -0.67 -9.75 7.71
CA MET A 326 0.72 -9.37 7.47
C MET A 326 1.66 -10.02 8.47
N ALA A 327 1.31 -10.13 9.76
CA ALA A 327 2.13 -10.83 10.75
C ALA A 327 2.32 -12.31 10.39
N LEU A 328 1.26 -13.00 9.97
CA LEU A 328 1.32 -14.38 9.48
C LEU A 328 2.22 -14.51 8.24
N LEU A 329 2.04 -13.63 7.25
CA LEU A 329 2.84 -13.64 6.03
C LEU A 329 4.32 -13.33 6.33
N THR A 330 4.59 -12.42 7.27
CA THR A 330 5.94 -12.07 7.75
C THR A 330 6.61 -13.26 8.41
N ARG A 331 5.89 -13.98 9.28
CA ARG A 331 6.39 -15.20 9.93
C ARG A 331 6.75 -16.25 8.90
N HIS A 332 5.90 -16.47 7.90
CA HIS A 332 6.18 -17.40 6.81
C HIS A 332 7.40 -16.98 5.97
N SER A 333 7.50 -15.70 5.59
CA SER A 333 8.69 -15.16 4.90
C SER A 333 9.98 -15.36 5.71
N ALA A 334 9.93 -15.14 7.03
CA ALA A 334 11.06 -15.35 7.93
C ALA A 334 11.49 -16.83 7.99
N VAL A 335 10.53 -17.76 7.97
CA VAL A 335 10.79 -19.21 7.96
C VAL A 335 11.44 -19.66 6.66
N ILE A 336 10.95 -19.18 5.53
CA ILE A 336 11.52 -19.51 4.21
C ILE A 336 12.99 -19.10 4.12
N GLY A 337 13.34 -17.91 4.63
CA GLY A 337 14.73 -17.43 4.67
C GLY A 337 15.39 -17.22 3.30
N ALA A 338 14.60 -17.19 2.22
CA ALA A 338 15.07 -17.02 0.85
C ALA A 338 15.29 -15.55 0.49
N PRO A 339 16.19 -15.21 -0.44
CA PRO A 339 16.33 -13.85 -0.94
C PRO A 339 14.98 -13.32 -1.46
N ARG A 340 14.60 -12.10 -1.04
CA ARG A 340 13.34 -11.42 -1.42
C ARG A 340 12.05 -12.04 -0.87
N CYS A 341 12.11 -12.97 0.09
CA CYS A 341 10.91 -13.57 0.69
C CYS A 341 9.96 -12.55 1.35
N PHE A 342 10.47 -11.38 1.74
CA PHE A 342 9.66 -10.28 2.33
C PHE A 342 9.01 -9.37 1.29
N GLN A 343 9.33 -9.49 0.00
CA GLN A 343 8.78 -8.63 -1.05
C GLN A 343 7.23 -8.65 -1.13
N PRO A 344 6.56 -9.82 -1.03
CA PRO A 344 5.09 -9.87 -0.99
C PRO A 344 4.52 -9.13 0.22
N VAL A 345 5.12 -9.31 1.40
CA VAL A 345 4.69 -8.66 2.65
C VAL A 345 4.84 -7.15 2.55
N ARG A 346 5.99 -6.66 2.07
CA ARG A 346 6.24 -5.22 1.87
C ARG A 346 5.23 -4.63 0.88
N HIS A 347 4.93 -5.33 -0.21
CA HIS A 347 3.88 -4.91 -1.16
C HIS A 347 2.49 -4.86 -0.52
N ALA A 348 2.15 -5.87 0.29
CA ALA A 348 0.88 -5.91 1.04
C ALA A 348 0.75 -4.70 1.97
N LEU A 349 1.81 -4.43 2.74
CA LEU A 349 1.90 -3.34 3.69
C LEU A 349 1.76 -1.99 3.00
N LEU A 350 2.47 -1.74 1.89
CA LEU A 350 2.32 -0.51 1.11
C LEU A 350 0.87 -0.29 0.63
N SER A 351 0.13 -1.36 0.36
CA SER A 351 -1.30 -1.27 -0.02
C SER A 351 -2.23 -1.07 1.17
N ALA A 352 -1.79 -1.40 2.39
CA ALA A 352 -2.55 -1.27 3.63
C ALA A 352 -2.31 0.07 4.35
N ILE A 353 -1.22 0.79 4.03
CA ILE A 353 -0.90 2.12 4.58
C ILE A 353 -2.09 3.09 4.60
N PRO A 354 -2.90 3.22 3.53
CA PRO A 354 -4.04 4.14 3.55
C PRO A 354 -5.08 3.83 4.63
N LEU A 355 -5.10 2.61 5.19
CA LEU A 355 -6.00 2.29 6.29
C LEU A 355 -5.63 2.97 7.61
N PHE A 356 -4.44 3.55 7.70
CA PHE A 356 -3.90 4.18 8.90
C PHE A 356 -3.78 5.69 8.76
N GLN A 357 -4.45 6.28 7.78
CA GLN A 357 -4.48 7.72 7.57
C GLN A 357 -5.44 8.44 8.54
N GLU A 358 -5.27 9.75 8.66
CA GLU A 358 -6.22 10.68 9.29
C GLU A 358 -6.71 10.31 10.71
N GLU A 359 -7.98 9.92 10.86
CA GLU A 359 -8.63 9.58 12.14
C GLU A 359 -8.24 8.18 12.62
N ALA A 360 -7.92 7.28 11.69
CA ALA A 360 -7.59 5.88 11.96
C ALA A 360 -6.11 5.66 12.37
N ARG A 361 -5.39 6.72 12.75
CA ARG A 361 -3.91 6.80 12.93
C ARG A 361 -3.22 5.51 13.37
N ALA A 362 -2.07 5.24 12.74
CA ALA A 362 -1.18 4.18 13.16
C ALA A 362 -0.65 4.39 14.59
N ASP A 363 -0.23 3.29 15.19
CA ASP A 363 0.42 3.25 16.48
C ASP A 363 1.66 2.35 16.44
N THR A 364 2.15 1.99 17.63
CA THR A 364 3.27 1.09 17.84
C THR A 364 3.09 -0.27 17.14
N ALA A 365 1.87 -0.77 16.91
CA ALA A 365 1.66 -2.04 16.23
C ALA A 365 2.14 -2.00 14.77
N LEU A 366 1.83 -0.91 14.04
CA LEU A 366 2.31 -0.74 12.66
C LEU A 366 3.83 -0.54 12.63
N LYS A 367 4.38 0.25 13.56
CA LYS A 367 5.83 0.44 13.71
C LYS A 367 6.53 -0.92 13.87
N LEU A 368 6.07 -1.77 14.78
CA LEU A 368 6.68 -3.07 15.03
C LEU A 368 6.57 -4.02 13.83
N LEU A 369 5.41 -4.03 13.15
CA LEU A 369 5.25 -4.81 11.93
C LEU A 369 6.21 -4.34 10.83
N VAL A 370 6.44 -3.04 10.67
CA VAL A 370 7.45 -2.49 9.75
C VAL A 370 8.83 -3.04 10.08
N GLN A 371 9.23 -3.06 11.36
CA GLN A 371 10.53 -3.58 11.78
C GLN A 371 10.71 -5.04 11.36
N CYS A 372 9.68 -5.88 11.58
CA CYS A 372 9.70 -7.28 11.15
C CYS A 372 9.88 -7.44 9.62
N CYS A 373 9.33 -6.52 8.82
CA CYS A 373 9.34 -6.66 7.35
C CYS A 373 10.57 -6.03 6.68
N TYR A 374 11.12 -4.94 7.23
CA TYR A 374 12.15 -4.13 6.58
C TYR A 374 13.54 -4.36 7.13
N PHE A 375 13.68 -4.85 8.37
CA PHE A 375 14.97 -5.23 8.92
C PHE A 375 14.82 -6.41 9.88
N PRO A 376 14.33 -7.56 9.37
CA PRO A 376 14.04 -8.75 10.17
C PRO A 376 15.30 -9.31 10.86
N SER A 377 15.18 -9.73 12.13
CA SER A 377 16.25 -10.46 12.83
C SER A 377 16.56 -11.83 12.21
N SER A 378 15.57 -12.43 11.53
CA SER A 378 15.69 -13.73 10.87
C SER A 378 16.41 -13.69 9.53
N SER A 379 16.61 -12.49 8.95
CA SER A 379 17.25 -12.32 7.65
C SER A 379 18.68 -11.82 7.79
N LEU A 380 19.57 -12.33 6.94
CA LEU A 380 20.91 -11.78 6.78
C LEU A 380 20.91 -10.42 6.06
N LEU A 381 19.81 -10.08 5.38
CA LEU A 381 19.66 -8.86 4.60
C LEU A 381 18.56 -7.99 5.19
N LYS A 382 18.81 -6.68 5.25
CA LYS A 382 17.78 -5.66 5.47
C LYS A 382 17.26 -5.11 4.14
N ALA A 383 16.06 -4.54 4.16
CA ALA A 383 15.47 -3.88 3.00
C ALA A 383 16.40 -2.80 2.46
N SER A 384 16.36 -2.63 1.14
CA SER A 384 17.16 -1.60 0.46
C SER A 384 16.72 -0.19 0.84
N THR A 385 17.64 0.76 0.73
CA THR A 385 17.39 2.21 0.83
C THR A 385 16.15 2.63 0.03
N VAL A 386 15.98 2.09 -1.19
CA VAL A 386 14.82 2.38 -2.06
C VAL A 386 13.50 1.90 -1.47
N GLU A 387 13.45 0.69 -0.94
CA GLU A 387 12.21 0.17 -0.34
C GLU A 387 11.82 0.94 0.92
N VAL A 388 12.79 1.30 1.77
CA VAL A 388 12.55 2.15 2.94
C VAL A 388 12.09 3.54 2.52
N GLY A 389 12.68 4.12 1.46
CA GLY A 389 12.24 5.39 0.88
C GLY A 389 10.77 5.34 0.45
N VAL A 390 10.38 4.28 -0.27
CA VAL A 390 8.98 4.06 -0.68
C VAL A 390 8.07 3.94 0.54
N LEU A 391 8.45 3.17 1.56
CA LEU A 391 7.66 3.05 2.79
C LEU A 391 7.41 4.41 3.44
N LEU A 392 8.49 5.14 3.75
CA LEU A 392 8.42 6.39 4.49
C LEU A 392 7.66 7.46 3.71
N SER A 393 7.87 7.55 2.39
CA SER A 393 7.15 8.50 1.54
C SER A 393 5.65 8.19 1.45
N GLN A 394 5.25 6.91 1.45
CA GLN A 394 3.84 6.53 1.49
C GLN A 394 3.22 6.85 2.86
N MET A 395 3.92 6.55 3.94
CA MET A 395 3.44 6.87 5.29
C MET A 395 3.32 8.38 5.51
N GLU A 396 4.27 9.17 5.02
CA GLU A 396 4.25 10.63 5.04
C GLU A 396 3.07 11.17 4.23
N ARG A 397 2.88 10.69 2.99
CA ARG A 397 1.79 11.12 2.10
C ARG A 397 0.40 10.87 2.69
N HIS A 398 0.23 9.74 3.35
CA HIS A 398 -1.03 9.38 4.00
C HIS A 398 -1.15 9.90 5.44
N GLY A 399 -0.19 10.71 5.92
CA GLY A 399 -0.26 11.29 7.26
C GLY A 399 -0.34 10.24 8.38
N VAL A 400 0.22 9.04 8.16
CA VAL A 400 0.05 7.87 9.03
C VAL A 400 0.45 8.15 10.48
N PHE A 401 1.48 8.98 10.66
CA PHE A 401 1.99 9.43 11.95
C PHE A 401 1.97 10.96 12.07
N ALA A 402 0.98 11.65 11.50
CA ALA A 402 0.95 13.12 11.48
C ALA A 402 1.04 13.78 12.88
N SER A 403 0.58 13.11 13.94
CA SER A 403 0.74 13.59 15.33
C SER A 403 2.04 13.21 16.01
N SER A 404 2.83 12.31 15.41
CA SER A 404 4.10 11.85 15.95
C SER A 404 5.09 11.63 14.80
N GLU A 405 5.52 12.73 14.19
CA GLU A 405 6.57 12.69 13.15
C GLU A 405 7.85 12.01 13.67
N PHE A 406 8.05 12.00 15.00
CA PHE A 406 9.10 11.23 15.68
C PHE A 406 9.09 9.74 15.34
N MET A 407 7.92 9.11 15.13
CA MET A 407 7.83 7.68 14.80
C MET A 407 8.43 7.35 13.42
N LEU A 408 8.26 8.23 12.44
CA LEU A 408 8.89 8.06 11.11
C LEU A 408 10.42 8.18 11.21
N LEU A 409 10.89 9.12 12.04
CA LEU A 409 12.31 9.31 12.30
C LEU A 409 12.91 8.13 13.05
N GLU A 410 12.21 7.61 14.07
CA GLU A 410 12.61 6.41 14.81
C GLU A 410 12.71 5.19 13.90
N LEU A 411 11.76 5.00 12.98
CA LEU A 411 11.79 3.90 12.01
C LEU A 411 13.01 4.00 11.09
N LEU A 412 13.27 5.19 10.54
CA LEU A 412 14.44 5.41 9.69
C LEU A 412 15.75 5.20 10.47
N GLN A 413 15.85 5.77 11.67
CA GLN A 413 17.02 5.61 12.54
C GLN A 413 17.23 4.15 12.98
N ALA A 414 16.15 3.42 13.26
CA ALA A 414 16.23 1.99 13.58
C ALA A 414 16.82 1.21 12.41
N TRP A 415 16.29 1.41 11.19
CA TRP A 415 16.83 0.77 9.98
C TRP A 415 18.30 1.17 9.71
N MET A 416 18.64 2.44 9.91
CA MET A 416 20.00 2.98 9.75
C MET A 416 21.00 2.29 10.70
N ARG A 417 20.60 2.04 11.95
CA ARG A 417 21.44 1.38 12.98
C ARG A 417 21.62 -0.13 12.76
N VAL A 418 20.78 -0.77 11.94
CA VAL A 418 20.95 -2.22 11.67
C VAL A 418 22.20 -2.44 10.82
N GLU A 419 23.17 -3.13 11.41
CA GLU A 419 24.42 -3.57 10.77
C GLU A 419 24.18 -4.84 9.94
N ALA A 420 23.33 -4.74 8.91
CA ALA A 420 23.10 -5.79 7.93
C ALA A 420 23.32 -5.26 6.50
N PRO A 421 23.81 -6.10 5.57
CA PRO A 421 23.84 -5.78 4.15
C PRO A 421 22.42 -5.53 3.62
N GLU A 422 22.32 -4.66 2.62
CA GLU A 422 21.04 -4.33 1.98
C GLU A 422 20.72 -5.33 0.87
N GLU A 423 19.42 -5.61 0.71
CA GLU A 423 18.89 -6.24 -0.48
C GLU A 423 19.20 -5.40 -1.74
N LEU A 424 19.23 -6.05 -2.90
CA LEU A 424 19.39 -5.35 -4.17
C LEU A 424 18.20 -4.41 -4.40
N ALA A 425 18.49 -3.14 -4.70
CA ALA A 425 17.48 -2.14 -5.01
C ALA A 425 16.59 -2.61 -6.18
N PRO A 426 15.26 -2.46 -6.09
CA PRO A 426 14.35 -2.88 -7.14
C PRO A 426 14.55 -2.07 -8.42
N SER A 427 14.56 -2.75 -9.56
CA SER A 427 14.60 -2.10 -10.87
C SER A 427 13.21 -1.62 -11.28
N VAL A 428 13.08 -0.34 -11.67
CA VAL A 428 11.86 0.15 -12.31
C VAL A 428 11.64 -0.51 -13.67
N LYS A 429 10.44 -1.07 -13.88
CA LYS A 429 10.08 -1.82 -15.11
C LYS A 429 9.26 -1.02 -16.13
N SER A 430 8.73 0.15 -15.75
CA SER A 430 7.79 0.96 -16.55
C SER A 430 8.17 2.44 -16.53
N ALA A 431 7.80 3.20 -17.57
CA ALA A 431 8.07 4.64 -17.64
C ALA A 431 7.35 5.38 -16.51
N TYR A 432 6.08 5.07 -16.27
CA TYR A 432 5.32 5.57 -15.11
C TYR A 432 6.02 5.27 -13.78
N GLY A 433 6.57 4.05 -13.61
CA GLY A 433 7.33 3.68 -12.42
C GLY A 433 8.58 4.55 -12.20
N ALA A 434 9.20 5.03 -13.28
CA ALA A 434 10.37 5.89 -13.19
C ALA A 434 10.01 7.29 -12.69
N TYR A 435 8.90 7.85 -13.17
CA TYR A 435 8.34 9.10 -12.63
C TYR A 435 7.86 8.93 -11.18
N MET A 436 7.26 7.78 -10.83
CA MET A 436 6.87 7.47 -9.45
C MET A 436 8.07 7.41 -8.49
N ALA A 437 9.25 7.01 -8.95
CA ALA A 437 10.43 6.90 -8.09
C ALA A 437 10.79 8.25 -7.43
N PHE A 438 10.72 9.36 -8.18
CA PHE A 438 10.94 10.70 -7.63
C PHE A 438 9.92 11.09 -6.56
N ARG A 439 8.67 10.65 -6.72
CA ARG A 439 7.55 10.93 -5.79
C ARG A 439 7.59 10.07 -4.53
N ASN A 440 8.49 9.08 -4.49
CA ASN A 440 8.66 8.15 -3.38
C ASN A 440 9.92 8.47 -2.55
N ILE A 441 10.38 9.72 -2.57
CA ILE A 441 11.56 10.17 -1.83
C ILE A 441 11.09 10.93 -0.57
N PRO A 442 11.18 10.34 0.62
CA PRO A 442 10.57 10.92 1.83
C PRO A 442 11.22 12.23 2.24
N ARG A 443 10.43 13.26 2.53
CA ARG A 443 10.95 14.54 3.04
C ARG A 443 11.26 14.45 4.52
N CYS A 444 10.52 13.59 5.24
CA CYS A 444 10.78 13.34 6.66
C CYS A 444 12.22 12.88 6.93
N ALA A 445 12.89 12.25 5.95
CA ALA A 445 14.28 11.83 6.08
C ALA A 445 15.26 12.98 6.34
N LEU A 446 15.02 14.17 5.77
CA LEU A 446 15.90 15.34 5.91
C LEU A 446 16.10 15.81 7.35
N ARG A 447 15.22 15.41 8.26
CA ARG A 447 15.31 15.76 9.68
C ARG A 447 16.28 14.87 10.46
N VAL A 448 16.76 13.77 9.88
CA VAL A 448 17.77 12.91 10.52
C VAL A 448 19.15 13.48 10.25
N VAL A 449 19.83 13.94 11.30
CA VAL A 449 21.18 14.50 11.22
C VAL A 449 22.23 13.48 11.68
N GLY A 450 23.10 13.07 10.76
CA GLY A 450 24.16 12.08 11.00
C GLY A 450 25.56 12.67 11.17
N LYS A 451 26.49 11.87 11.71
CA LYS A 451 27.94 12.20 11.79
C LYS A 451 28.81 11.06 11.22
N PRO A 452 28.46 10.46 10.06
CA PRO A 452 29.03 10.83 8.74
C PRO A 452 27.98 11.01 7.61
N TYR A 453 28.36 11.61 6.46
CA TYR A 453 27.49 11.76 5.26
C TYR A 453 27.36 10.44 4.50
N THR A 454 26.60 9.50 5.05
CA THR A 454 26.24 8.23 4.38
C THR A 454 24.75 8.01 4.51
N ALA A 455 24.12 7.35 3.53
CA ALA A 455 22.67 7.07 3.56
C ALA A 455 22.24 6.22 4.78
N LYS A 456 23.19 5.56 5.45
CA LYS A 456 22.96 4.76 6.66
C LYS A 456 23.05 5.56 7.95
N SER A 457 23.38 6.84 7.90
CA SER A 457 23.61 7.65 9.09
C SER A 457 23.07 9.06 8.99
N ASP A 458 22.96 9.61 7.79
CA ASP A 458 22.53 10.98 7.53
C ASP A 458 21.36 11.00 6.54
N GLY A 459 20.33 11.78 6.89
CA GLY A 459 19.08 11.86 6.14
C GLY A 459 19.21 12.57 4.80
N GLU A 460 20.10 13.57 4.70
CA GLU A 460 20.36 14.24 3.43
C GLU A 460 21.10 13.30 2.47
N ALA A 461 22.10 12.55 2.96
CA ALA A 461 22.76 11.50 2.19
C ALA A 461 21.79 10.40 1.71
N PHE A 462 20.81 10.04 2.55
CA PHE A 462 19.74 9.09 2.19
C PHE A 462 18.87 9.61 1.05
N VAL A 463 18.45 10.88 1.12
CA VAL A 463 17.68 11.55 0.05
C VAL A 463 18.51 11.68 -1.24
N HIS A 464 19.79 12.03 -1.12
CA HIS A 464 20.73 12.10 -2.24
C HIS A 464 20.82 10.74 -2.98
N GLU A 465 20.99 9.64 -2.25
CA GLU A 465 21.06 8.30 -2.85
C GLU A 465 19.77 7.93 -3.59
N LEU A 466 18.61 8.22 -3.00
CA LEU A 466 17.31 7.97 -3.64
C LEU A 466 17.10 8.79 -4.91
N LEU A 467 17.44 10.09 -4.87
CA LEU A 467 17.36 10.98 -6.03
C LEU A 467 18.27 10.50 -7.15
N PHE A 468 19.51 10.14 -6.82
CA PHE A 468 20.49 9.68 -7.80
C PHE A 468 20.02 8.37 -8.44
N HIS A 469 19.57 7.42 -7.62
CA HIS A 469 19.04 6.16 -8.11
C HIS A 469 17.79 6.35 -8.99
N ALA A 470 16.87 7.24 -8.62
CA ALA A 470 15.70 7.58 -9.43
C ALA A 470 16.11 8.17 -10.79
N LEU A 471 17.07 9.09 -10.82
CA LEU A 471 17.58 9.70 -12.05
C LEU A 471 18.26 8.68 -12.98
N VAL A 472 19.07 7.78 -12.44
CA VAL A 472 19.73 6.71 -13.22
C VAL A 472 18.69 5.75 -13.80
N GLN A 473 17.71 5.31 -13.00
CA GLN A 473 16.66 4.42 -13.50
C GLN A 473 15.74 5.10 -14.51
N TRP A 474 15.45 6.38 -14.33
CA TRP A 474 14.63 7.18 -15.24
C TRP A 474 15.31 7.38 -16.60
N SER A 475 16.59 7.76 -16.60
CA SER A 475 17.36 7.90 -17.84
C SER A 475 17.47 6.57 -18.59
N SER A 476 17.73 5.47 -17.88
CA SER A 476 17.72 4.12 -18.47
C SER A 476 16.36 3.75 -19.07
N CYS A 477 15.26 4.03 -18.37
CA CYS A 477 13.91 3.70 -18.85
C CYS A 477 13.45 4.50 -20.07
N LEU A 478 13.93 5.74 -20.23
CA LEU A 478 13.45 6.66 -21.26
C LEU A 478 14.38 6.81 -22.46
N SER A 479 15.66 6.47 -22.32
CA SER A 479 16.65 6.55 -23.41
C SER A 479 16.25 5.83 -24.71
N VAL A 480 15.35 4.84 -24.63
CA VAL A 480 14.90 4.01 -25.77
C VAL A 480 13.40 4.18 -26.08
N ARG A 481 12.66 5.04 -25.37
CA ARG A 481 11.19 5.09 -25.46
C ARG A 481 10.67 6.36 -26.12
N ALA A 482 9.79 6.17 -27.11
CA ALA A 482 8.97 7.24 -27.65
C ALA A 482 8.08 7.84 -26.55
N PRO A 483 7.79 9.16 -26.61
CA PRO A 483 6.89 9.77 -25.67
C PRO A 483 5.50 9.12 -25.66
N PHE A 484 4.84 9.11 -24.51
CA PHE A 484 3.50 8.54 -24.35
C PHE A 484 2.48 9.59 -23.91
N HIS A 485 1.20 9.27 -24.11
CA HIS A 485 0.08 10.13 -23.72
C HIS A 485 0.11 10.37 -22.21
N ARG A 486 0.09 11.65 -21.78
CA ARG A 486 0.24 12.13 -20.39
C ARG A 486 1.64 12.09 -19.77
N GLU A 487 2.69 11.90 -20.58
CA GLU A 487 4.05 11.94 -20.03
C GLU A 487 4.39 13.31 -19.41
N ILE A 488 3.88 14.41 -19.97
CA ILE A 488 4.06 15.76 -19.40
C ILE A 488 3.37 15.90 -18.05
N ASP A 489 2.17 15.34 -17.87
CA ASP A 489 1.47 15.35 -16.58
C ASP A 489 2.30 14.63 -15.51
N GLU A 490 2.83 13.45 -15.83
CA GLU A 490 3.70 12.69 -14.92
C GLU A 490 5.00 13.42 -14.60
N LEU A 491 5.57 14.10 -15.60
CA LEU A 491 6.78 14.91 -15.45
C LEU A 491 6.49 16.13 -14.57
N LEU A 492 5.39 16.85 -14.78
CA LEU A 492 5.01 18.02 -14.00
C LEU A 492 4.72 17.65 -12.54
N ILE A 493 3.96 16.57 -12.29
CA ILE A 493 3.70 16.09 -10.93
C ILE A 493 5.03 15.72 -10.24
N SER A 494 5.94 15.07 -10.95
CA SER A 494 7.26 14.72 -10.42
C SER A 494 8.13 15.96 -10.17
N ALA A 495 8.12 16.94 -11.08
CA ALA A 495 8.85 18.20 -10.96
C ALA A 495 8.36 19.02 -9.76
N ARG A 496 7.05 19.16 -9.57
CA ARG A 496 6.46 19.81 -8.39
C ARG A 496 6.97 19.17 -7.09
N TYR A 497 7.00 17.83 -7.06
CA TYR A 497 7.48 17.12 -5.88
C TYR A 497 8.97 17.37 -5.61
N VAL A 498 9.81 17.28 -6.64
CA VAL A 498 11.26 17.49 -6.54
C VAL A 498 11.60 18.94 -6.21
N ALA A 499 10.88 19.93 -6.75
CA ALA A 499 11.02 21.34 -6.37
C ALA A 499 10.71 21.56 -4.88
N SER A 500 9.62 20.97 -4.39
CA SER A 500 9.28 21.11 -2.97
C SER A 500 10.23 20.30 -2.06
N LEU A 501 10.89 19.26 -2.57
CA LEU A 501 12.01 18.61 -1.87
C LEU A 501 13.25 19.52 -1.84
N PHE A 502 13.54 20.24 -2.93
CA PHE A 502 14.60 21.25 -2.97
C PHE A 502 14.39 22.35 -1.94
N ASP A 503 13.16 22.86 -1.80
CA ASP A 503 12.81 23.85 -0.77
C ASP A 503 13.08 23.31 0.63
N ALA A 504 12.72 22.05 0.89
CA ALA A 504 12.96 21.40 2.18
C ALA A 504 14.46 21.23 2.47
N ILE A 505 15.25 20.82 1.47
CA ILE A 505 16.72 20.71 1.60
C ILE A 505 17.32 22.09 1.91
N LYS A 506 16.91 23.12 1.15
CA LYS A 506 17.41 24.49 1.34
C LYS A 506 17.04 25.08 2.70
N GLN A 507 15.84 24.79 3.22
CA GLN A 507 15.46 25.19 4.58
C GLN A 507 16.38 24.57 5.64
N HIS A 508 16.79 23.32 5.46
CA HIS A 508 17.74 22.65 6.36
C HIS A 508 19.20 23.11 6.18
N GLU A 509 19.58 23.57 4.99
CA GLU A 509 20.93 24.09 4.69
C GLU A 509 21.19 25.49 5.22
N LYS A 510 20.16 26.30 5.52
CA LYS A 510 20.36 27.66 6.08
C LYS A 510 21.17 27.67 7.39
N ASP A 511 21.26 26.52 8.06
CA ASP A 511 22.05 26.31 9.27
C ASP A 511 23.47 25.76 8.99
N ARG A 512 23.88 25.57 7.72
CA ARG A 512 25.16 24.96 7.29
C ARG A 512 25.88 25.84 6.25
N GLU A 513 27.21 25.94 6.33
CA GLU A 513 28.03 26.79 5.44
C GLU A 513 28.24 26.22 4.02
N SER A 514 27.70 25.05 3.69
CA SER A 514 27.97 24.35 2.41
C SER A 514 26.69 23.85 1.74
N VAL A 515 26.67 23.92 0.40
CA VAL A 515 25.64 23.32 -0.46
C VAL A 515 25.67 21.80 -0.29
N GLY A 516 24.56 21.20 0.09
CA GLY A 516 24.38 19.77 0.28
C GLY A 516 24.39 19.03 -1.04
N ALA A 517 24.93 17.80 -1.05
CA ALA A 517 25.07 17.04 -2.29
C ALA A 517 23.72 16.70 -2.92
N ALA A 518 22.65 16.61 -2.10
CA ALA A 518 21.29 16.39 -2.58
C ALA A 518 20.81 17.49 -3.54
N VAL A 519 21.20 18.76 -3.32
CA VAL A 519 20.85 19.89 -4.20
C VAL A 519 21.37 19.67 -5.61
N LEU A 520 22.62 19.20 -5.75
CA LEU A 520 23.23 18.95 -7.06
C LEU A 520 22.44 17.91 -7.87
N VAL A 521 21.89 16.89 -7.21
CA VAL A 521 21.08 15.86 -7.88
C VAL A 521 19.69 16.38 -8.24
N VAL A 522 19.11 17.26 -7.41
CA VAL A 522 17.86 17.97 -7.78
C VAL A 522 18.07 18.81 -9.03
N GLU A 523 19.13 19.63 -9.08
CA GLU A 523 19.45 20.42 -10.27
C GLU A 523 19.66 19.52 -11.50
N ALA A 524 20.41 18.42 -11.37
CA ALA A 524 20.60 17.46 -12.46
C ALA A 524 19.27 16.84 -12.93
N THR A 525 18.35 16.56 -12.02
CA THR A 525 17.01 16.06 -12.32
C THR A 525 16.21 17.08 -13.12
N PHE A 526 16.23 18.36 -12.73
CA PHE A 526 15.55 19.42 -13.46
C PHE A 526 16.13 19.65 -14.85
N ARG A 527 17.45 19.57 -15.01
CA ARG A 527 18.09 19.63 -16.34
C ARG A 527 17.63 18.45 -17.22
N ALA A 528 17.57 17.25 -16.66
CA ALA A 528 17.09 16.06 -17.38
C ALA A 528 15.62 16.18 -17.79
N PHE A 529 14.75 16.68 -16.89
CA PHE A 529 13.35 16.95 -17.19
C PHE A 529 13.19 18.02 -18.27
N ALA A 530 13.94 19.12 -18.20
CA ALA A 530 13.91 20.18 -19.20
C ALA A 530 14.28 19.66 -20.61
N VAL A 531 15.34 18.84 -20.71
CA VAL A 531 15.71 18.19 -21.97
C VAL A 531 14.59 17.28 -22.49
N ARG A 532 13.92 16.52 -21.61
CA ARG A 532 12.82 15.64 -22.01
C ARG A 532 11.59 16.42 -22.48
N VAL A 533 11.22 17.52 -21.82
CA VAL A 533 10.13 18.40 -22.27
C VAL A 533 10.45 18.96 -23.67
N ALA A 534 11.69 19.42 -23.88
CA ALA A 534 12.11 19.89 -25.20
C ALA A 534 12.00 18.81 -26.29
N ASP A 535 12.44 17.57 -26.01
CA ASP A 535 12.30 16.42 -26.93
C ASP A 535 10.82 16.11 -27.25
N ILE A 536 9.93 16.18 -26.25
CA ILE A 536 8.49 15.96 -26.44
C ILE A 536 7.89 17.04 -27.36
N CYS A 537 8.22 18.32 -27.10
CA CYS A 537 7.74 19.46 -27.89
C CYS A 537 8.29 19.43 -29.32
N ALA A 538 9.57 19.10 -29.50
CA ALA A 538 10.23 19.01 -30.81
C ALA A 538 9.57 17.98 -31.75
N ARG A 539 9.00 16.90 -31.20
CA ARG A 539 8.38 15.81 -31.97
C ARG A 539 6.97 16.14 -32.48
N GLY A 540 6.41 17.31 -32.14
CA GLY A 540 5.26 17.94 -32.79
C GLY A 540 3.90 17.23 -32.74
N ARG A 541 3.82 15.92 -32.43
CA ARG A 541 2.58 15.13 -32.46
C ARG A 541 1.76 15.14 -31.17
N LEU A 542 2.32 15.62 -30.06
CA LEU A 542 1.66 15.62 -28.75
C LEU A 542 1.14 17.00 -28.33
N VAL A 543 1.60 18.08 -28.99
CA VAL A 543 1.28 19.48 -28.64
C VAL A 543 -0.21 19.80 -28.76
N GLU A 544 -0.94 19.15 -29.67
CA GLU A 544 -2.40 19.28 -29.82
C GLU A 544 -3.20 18.76 -28.61
N SER A 545 -2.56 18.05 -27.68
CA SER A 545 -3.16 17.53 -26.44
C SER A 545 -2.56 18.12 -25.15
N LEU A 546 -1.61 19.06 -25.26
CA LEU A 546 -0.94 19.66 -24.11
C LEU A 546 -1.72 20.86 -23.60
N SER A 547 -1.95 20.95 -22.29
CA SER A 547 -2.35 22.21 -21.70
C SER A 547 -1.13 23.13 -21.68
N LEU A 548 -1.23 24.28 -22.35
CA LEU A 548 -0.15 25.28 -22.32
C LEU A 548 0.12 25.78 -20.88
N SER A 549 -0.87 25.68 -20.01
CA SER A 549 -0.75 25.90 -18.57
C SER A 549 0.25 24.97 -17.88
N ASP A 550 0.28 23.69 -18.25
CA ASP A 550 1.22 22.71 -17.66
C ASP A 550 2.67 23.04 -18.04
N LEU A 551 2.89 23.47 -19.29
CA LEU A 551 4.21 23.89 -19.76
C LEU A 551 4.67 25.19 -19.11
N ALA A 552 3.76 26.17 -18.93
CA ALA A 552 4.06 27.42 -18.23
C ALA A 552 4.34 27.19 -16.73
N GLU A 553 3.67 26.21 -16.11
CA GLU A 553 4.00 25.83 -14.75
C GLU A 553 5.33 25.11 -14.63
N PHE A 554 5.61 24.16 -15.54
CA PHE A 554 6.91 23.49 -15.57
C PHE A 554 8.05 24.51 -15.72
N ASP A 555 7.88 25.51 -16.57
CA ASP A 555 8.83 26.60 -16.77
C ASP A 555 9.10 27.39 -15.48
N ARG A 556 8.05 27.74 -14.72
CA ARG A 556 8.20 28.39 -13.40
C ARG A 556 9.01 27.54 -12.42
N LEU A 557 8.82 26.22 -12.43
CA LEU A 557 9.59 25.30 -11.57
C LEU A 557 11.06 25.21 -12.01
N VAL A 558 11.33 25.20 -13.32
CA VAL A 558 12.68 25.24 -13.88
C VAL A 558 13.37 26.55 -13.48
N GLU A 559 12.69 27.68 -13.57
CA GLU A 559 13.23 28.98 -13.16
C GLU A 559 13.53 28.98 -11.65
N HIS A 560 12.62 28.48 -10.81
CA HIS A 560 12.80 28.39 -9.35
C HIS A 560 14.03 27.57 -8.93
N VAL A 561 14.28 26.43 -9.60
CA VAL A 561 15.37 25.51 -9.22
C VAL A 561 16.69 25.84 -9.92
N LEU A 562 16.64 26.31 -11.18
CA LEU A 562 17.83 26.46 -12.03
C LEU A 562 18.24 27.91 -12.36
N ARG A 563 17.40 28.95 -12.21
CA ARG A 563 17.79 30.35 -12.50
C ARG A 563 17.89 31.18 -11.22
N GLU A 564 19.09 31.74 -11.01
CA GLU A 564 19.52 32.79 -10.05
C GLU A 564 18.66 33.09 -8.80
N GLY A 565 19.27 32.99 -7.60
CA GLY A 565 18.84 33.81 -6.45
C GLY A 565 18.93 33.23 -5.03
N SER A 566 19.36 31.98 -4.82
CA SER A 566 19.56 31.44 -3.46
C SER A 566 21.04 31.23 -3.16
N GLU A 567 21.50 31.74 -2.02
CA GLU A 567 22.84 31.47 -1.49
C GLU A 567 23.12 29.95 -1.54
N GLY A 568 24.20 29.56 -2.22
CA GLY A 568 24.56 28.15 -2.41
C GLY A 568 24.02 27.46 -3.67
N SER A 569 23.86 28.17 -4.79
CA SER A 569 23.79 27.58 -6.13
C SER A 569 25.22 27.46 -6.68
N VAL A 570 25.65 26.24 -7.07
CA VAL A 570 27.02 26.00 -7.57
C VAL A 570 27.10 26.11 -9.11
N GLY A 571 25.97 26.15 -9.83
CA GLY A 571 25.99 26.34 -11.29
C GLY A 571 24.78 25.77 -12.02
N GLY A 572 23.57 26.11 -11.59
CA GLY A 572 22.35 25.82 -12.34
C GLY A 572 22.28 26.68 -13.60
N TYR A 573 22.47 26.09 -14.77
CA TYR A 573 22.08 26.73 -16.03
C TYR A 573 20.96 25.90 -16.66
N VAL A 574 19.94 26.59 -17.14
CA VAL A 574 18.87 25.95 -17.91
C VAL A 574 19.48 25.41 -19.22
N PRO A 575 19.20 24.15 -19.62
CA PRO A 575 19.75 23.60 -20.86
C PRO A 575 19.38 24.45 -22.08
N GLN A 576 20.35 24.77 -22.94
CA GLN A 576 20.11 25.56 -24.15
C GLN A 576 19.02 24.96 -25.05
N VAL A 577 19.00 23.62 -25.17
CA VAL A 577 17.95 22.90 -25.92
C VAL A 577 16.55 23.16 -25.35
N TYR A 578 16.41 23.38 -24.05
CA TYR A 578 15.11 23.77 -23.50
C TYR A 578 14.73 25.19 -23.92
N GLU A 579 15.65 26.15 -23.79
CA GLU A 579 15.44 27.54 -24.21
C GLU A 579 15.11 27.67 -25.70
N ASP A 580 15.80 26.89 -26.54
CA ASP A 580 15.61 26.86 -27.98
C ASP A 580 14.24 26.32 -28.39
N TYR A 581 13.55 25.54 -27.55
CA TYR A 581 12.19 25.06 -27.84
C TYR A 581 11.11 25.80 -27.04
N ARG A 582 11.50 26.45 -25.93
CA ARG A 582 10.64 27.21 -25.01
C ARG A 582 9.76 28.24 -25.71
N HIS A 583 10.29 28.92 -26.72
CA HIS A 583 9.55 29.92 -27.47
C HIS A 583 8.36 29.33 -28.24
N LEU A 584 8.39 28.06 -28.64
CA LEU A 584 7.33 27.45 -29.46
C LEU A 584 5.97 27.38 -28.75
N TRP A 585 5.95 27.27 -27.42
CA TRP A 585 4.71 27.21 -26.63
C TRP A 585 4.42 28.47 -25.80
N ILE A 586 5.42 29.31 -25.53
CA ILE A 586 5.20 30.64 -24.90
C ILE A 586 4.54 31.63 -25.88
N TYR A 587 4.83 31.53 -27.19
CA TYR A 587 4.17 32.39 -28.17
C TYR A 587 2.72 31.99 -28.47
N SER A 588 2.34 30.71 -28.30
CA SER A 588 0.96 30.25 -28.48
C SER A 588 0.04 30.63 -27.32
N THR A 589 0.53 30.65 -26.08
CA THR A 589 -0.25 31.11 -24.90
C THR A 589 -0.68 32.58 -24.97
N ARG A 590 0.11 33.43 -25.64
CA ARG A 590 -0.23 34.85 -25.83
C ARG A 590 -1.27 35.12 -26.92
N ARG A 591 -1.55 34.15 -27.80
CA ARG A 591 -2.53 34.30 -28.89
C ARG A 591 -3.95 33.87 -28.51
N ASP A 592 -4.10 32.95 -27.56
CA ASP A 592 -5.42 32.45 -27.13
C ASP A 592 -6.03 33.24 -25.96
N GLY A 593 -5.31 34.26 -25.46
CA GLY A 593 -5.76 35.16 -24.39
C GLY A 593 -6.08 36.60 -24.84
N SER A 594 -6.25 36.83 -26.15
CA SER A 594 -6.58 38.14 -26.73
C SER A 594 -7.96 38.17 -27.37
#